data_AF-A0A823A2Y5-F1
#
_entry.id   AF-A0A823A2Y5-F1
#
_cell.length_a   1.000
_cell.length_b   1.000
_cell.length_c   1.000
_cell.angle_alpha   90.00
_cell.angle_beta   90.00
_cell.angle_gamma   90.00
#
_symmetry.space_group_name_H-M   'P 1'
#
loop_
_entity.id
_entity.type
_entity.pdbx_description
1 polymer ?
#
loop_
_entity_poly.entity_id
_entity_poly.type
_entity_poly.pdbx_seq_one_letter_code
_entity_poly.pdbx_strand_id
1 'polypeptide(L)' 'MLQEEDAQCMLGLVLYSLDRLYKAVERHAKATGEWLSLRQDIIDLAKPDLQTAYKLTVTSRIGRVYDCLLPSSKLQ' A
#
# COMPACT_ATOMS: atom_id res chain seq x y z
N MET A 1 14.34 -25.13 -3.69
CA MET A 1 12.90 -25.20 -3.99
C MET A 1 12.06 -24.53 -2.89
N LEU A 2 12.24 -24.84 -1.61
CA LEU A 2 11.52 -24.17 -0.49
C LEU A 2 11.50 -22.62 -0.58
N GLN A 3 12.62 -22.01 -0.94
CA GLN A 3 12.77 -20.56 -0.96
C GLN A 3 11.96 -19.85 -2.06
N GLU A 4 11.65 -20.55 -3.15
CA GLU A 4 10.92 -20.00 -4.29
C GLU A 4 9.40 -20.12 -4.08
N GLU A 5 8.96 -21.24 -3.51
CA GLU A 5 7.58 -21.45 -3.05
C GLU A 5 7.22 -20.48 -1.92
N ASP A 6 8.10 -20.31 -0.94
CA ASP A 6 7.92 -19.33 0.14
C ASP A 6 7.85 -17.89 -0.39
N ALA A 7 8.69 -17.54 -1.38
CA ALA A 7 8.65 -16.23 -2.01
C ALA A 7 7.33 -15.98 -2.76
N GLN A 8 6.80 -17.00 -3.46
CA GLN A 8 5.51 -16.92 -4.13
C GLN A 8 4.35 -16.80 -3.14
N CYS A 9 4.35 -17.58 -2.05
CA CYS A 9 3.36 -17.46 -0.98
C CYS A 9 3.37 -16.07 -0.34
N MET A 10 4.57 -15.55 -0.02
CA MET A 10 4.73 -14.20 0.54
C MET A 10 4.24 -13.12 -0.42
N LEU A 11 4.54 -13.24 -1.72
CA LEU A 11 4.01 -12.32 -2.73
C LEU A 11 2.48 -12.35 -2.77
N GLY A 12 1.87 -13.55 -2.72
CA GLY A 12 0.41 -13.69 -2.64
C GLY A 12 -0.20 -12.98 -1.43
N LEU A 13 0.41 -13.14 -0.25
CA LEU A 13 -0.01 -12.46 0.99
C LEU A 13 0.12 -10.93 0.89
N VAL A 14 1.18 -10.44 0.27
CA VAL A 14 1.38 -9.00 0.02
C VAL A 14 0.30 -8.47 -0.91
N LEU A 15 0.05 -9.13 -2.04
CA LEU A 15 -0.99 -8.72 -3.00
C LEU A 15 -2.38 -8.70 -2.36
N TYR A 16 -2.70 -9.73 -1.56
CA TYR A 16 -3.97 -9.78 -0.82
C TYR A 16 -4.11 -8.62 0.18
N SER A 17 -3.04 -8.32 0.92
CA SER A 17 -3.03 -7.21 1.88
C SER A 17 -3.19 -5.86 1.19
N LEU A 18 -2.55 -5.67 0.03
CA LEU A 18 -2.66 -4.45 -0.77
C LEU A 18 -4.06 -4.29 -1.39
N ASP A 19 -4.71 -5.36 -1.86
CA ASP A 19 -6.10 -5.33 -2.33
C ASP A 19 -7.06 -4.90 -1.21
N ARG A 20 -6.87 -5.43 0.00
CA ARG A 20 -7.67 -5.06 1.16
C ARG A 20 -7.46 -3.59 1.53
N LEU A 21 -6.21 -3.10 1.48
CA LEU A 21 -5.88 -1.70 1.70
C LEU A 21 -6.56 -0.80 0.65
N TYR A 22 -6.40 -1.13 -0.64
CA TYR A 22 -7.00 -0.41 -1.76
C TYR A 22 -8.51 -0.20 -1.55
N LYS A 23 -9.24 -1.28 -1.22
CA LYS A 23 -10.69 -1.23 -1.00
C LYS A 23 -11.08 -0.40 0.22
N ALA A 24 -10.29 -0.48 1.30
CA ALA A 24 -10.57 0.27 2.52
C ALA A 24 -10.40 1.79 2.34
N VAL A 25 -9.37 2.20 1.60
CA VAL A 25 -9.01 3.62 1.45
C VAL A 25 -9.74 4.31 0.29
N GLU A 26 -10.25 3.56 -0.70
CA GLU A 26 -10.83 4.10 -1.93
C GLU A 26 -11.86 5.20 -1.70
N ARG A 27 -12.83 4.97 -0.82
CA ARG A 27 -13.90 5.94 -0.57
C ARG A 27 -13.37 7.23 0.04
N HIS A 28 -12.47 7.13 1.01
CA HIS A 28 -11.93 8.29 1.73
C HIS A 28 -10.94 9.06 0.86
N ALA A 29 -10.04 8.36 0.17
CA ALA A 29 -9.06 8.97 -0.72
C ALA A 29 -9.71 9.66 -1.93
N LYS A 30 -10.86 9.16 -2.41
CA LYS A 30 -11.65 9.86 -3.44
C LYS A 30 -12.28 11.15 -2.90
N ALA A 31 -12.72 11.15 -1.63
CA ALA A 31 -13.31 12.33 -1.01
C ALA A 31 -12.26 13.45 -0.76
N THR A 32 -11.02 13.08 -0.45
CA THR A 32 -9.90 14.02 -0.23
C THR A 32 -9.18 14.41 -1.52
N GLY A 33 -9.45 13.74 -2.64
CA GLY A 33 -8.76 13.97 -3.92
C GLY A 33 -7.40 13.29 -4.03
N GLU A 34 -6.99 12.52 -3.01
CA GLU A 34 -5.70 11.83 -2.93
C GLU A 34 -5.65 10.52 -3.72
N TRP A 35 -6.79 10.07 -4.24
CA TRP A 35 -6.98 8.72 -4.79
C TRP A 35 -5.97 8.34 -5.87
N LEU A 36 -5.67 9.23 -6.81
CA LEU A 36 -4.76 8.93 -7.92
C LEU A 36 -3.34 8.63 -7.43
N SER A 37 -2.83 9.45 -6.51
CA SER A 37 -1.50 9.28 -5.94
C SER A 37 -1.42 8.04 -5.04
N LEU A 38 -2.40 7.84 -4.16
CA LEU A 38 -2.43 6.68 -3.27
C LEU A 38 -2.57 5.37 -4.04
N ARG A 39 -3.40 5.35 -5.08
CA ARG A 39 -3.54 4.18 -5.96
C ARG A 39 -2.21 3.81 -6.62
N GLN A 40 -1.47 4.79 -7.11
CA GLN A 40 -0.18 4.54 -7.76
C GLN A 40 0.83 3.97 -6.76
N ASP A 41 0.92 4.55 -5.57
CA ASP A 41 1.80 4.06 -4.50
C ASP A 41 1.46 2.60 -4.11
N ILE A 42 0.17 2.23 -4.01
CA ILE A 42 -0.27 0.85 -3.74
C ILE A 42 0.12 -0.10 -4.88
N ILE A 43 -0.05 0.32 -6.15
CA ILE A 43 0.34 -0.49 -7.31
C ILE A 43 1.85 -0.70 -7.35
N ASP A 44 2.64 0.32 -7.00
CA ASP A 44 4.10 0.21 -6.98
C ASP A 44 4.58 -0.76 -5.88
N LEU A 45 3.89 -0.86 -4.75
CA LEU A 45 4.16 -1.89 -3.73
C LEU A 45 3.93 -3.32 -4.23
N ALA A 46 2.99 -3.51 -5.17
CA ALA A 46 2.65 -4.82 -5.73
C ALA A 46 3.70 -5.35 -6.72
N LYS A 47 4.59 -4.48 -7.25
CA LYS A 47 5.60 -4.88 -8.23
C LYS A 47 6.67 -5.77 -7.56
N PRO A 48 6.88 -7.02 -8.02
CA PRO A 48 7.84 -7.94 -7.40
C PRO A 48 9.29 -7.48 -7.61
N ASP A 49 9.59 -6.87 -8.76
CA ASP A 49 10.96 -6.51 -9.18
C ASP A 49 11.51 -5.25 -8.51
N LEU A 50 10.68 -4.60 -7.69
CA LEU A 50 11.03 -3.37 -7.00
C LEU A 50 11.82 -3.67 -5.72
N GLN A 51 12.97 -3.01 -5.59
CA GLN A 51 13.86 -3.19 -4.44
C GLN A 51 13.12 -2.94 -3.12
N THR A 52 13.39 -3.77 -2.12
CA THR A 52 12.80 -3.68 -0.78
C THR A 52 12.96 -2.28 -0.17
N ALA A 53 14.10 -1.63 -0.36
CA ALA A 53 14.36 -0.27 0.11
C ALA A 53 13.36 0.77 -0.46
N TYR A 54 12.98 0.61 -1.73
CA TYR A 54 11.97 1.47 -2.34
C TYR A 54 10.58 1.18 -1.75
N LYS A 55 10.22 -0.09 -1.59
CA LYS A 55 8.94 -0.48 -0.96
C LYS A 55 8.80 0.10 0.45
N LEU A 56 9.87 0.05 1.25
CA LEU A 56 9.90 0.65 2.59
C LEU A 56 9.69 2.17 2.54
N THR A 57 10.29 2.86 1.56
CA THR A 57 10.08 4.29 1.34
C THR A 57 8.63 4.60 1.02
N VAL A 58 8.01 3.85 0.10
CA VAL A 58 6.60 4.02 -0.27
C VAL A 58 5.67 3.74 0.92
N THR A 59 5.90 2.67 1.69
CA THR A 59 5.09 2.37 2.88
C THR A 59 5.21 3.48 3.94
N SER A 60 6.41 4.01 4.17
CA SER A 60 6.63 5.14 5.10
C SER A 60 5.89 6.41 4.64
N ARG A 61 5.92 6.71 3.33
CA ARG A 61 5.20 7.83 2.74
C ARG A 61 3.68 7.66 2.91
N ILE A 62 3.15 6.47 2.59
CA ILE A 62 1.72 6.16 2.69
C ILE A 62 1.17 6.46 4.08
N GLY A 63 1.91 6.10 5.15
CA GLY A 63 1.49 6.32 6.53
C GLY A 63 1.63 7.76 7.05
N ARG A 64 2.24 8.67 6.27
CA ARG A 64 2.50 10.06 6.69
C ARG A 64 1.83 11.11 5.82
N VAL A 65 1.61 10.81 4.54
CA VAL A 65 1.20 11.79 3.54
C VAL A 65 -0.30 11.76 3.27
N TYR A 66 -0.96 10.62 3.43
CA TYR A 66 -2.37 10.49 3.09
C TYR A 66 -3.26 10.63 4.31
N ASP A 67 -4.11 11.66 4.30
CA ASP A 67 -5.02 11.97 5.40
C ASP A 67 -6.06 10.87 5.60
N CYS A 68 -6.47 10.20 4.52
CA CYS A 68 -7.39 9.06 4.56
C CYS A 68 -6.85 7.84 5.34
N LEU A 69 -5.56 7.83 5.66
CA LEU A 69 -4.89 6.78 6.43
C LEU A 69 -4.50 7.24 7.84
N LEU A 70 -4.72 8.51 8.17
CA LEU A 70 -4.49 9.00 9.51
C LEU A 70 -5.60 8.51 10.45
N PRO A 71 -5.25 8.07 11.67
CA PRO A 71 -6.26 7.75 12.68
C PRO A 71 -7.11 9.00 12.96
N SER A 72 -8.42 8.80 13.13
CA SER A 72 -9.43 9.85 13.32
C SER A 72 -9.10 10.89 14.40
N SER A 73 -8.18 10.59 15.31
CA SER A 73 -7.70 11.49 16.35
C SER A 73 -6.77 12.61 15.86
N LYS A 74 -6.39 12.64 14.57
CA LYS A 74 -5.55 13.70 13.98
C LYS A 74 -6.31 14.62 13.00
N LEU A 75 -7.61 14.39 12.80
CA LEU A 75 -8.49 15.22 11.96
C LEU A 75 -9.04 16.45 12.72
N GLN A 76 -8.23 17.08 13.58
CA GLN A 76 -8.59 18.30 14.32
C GLN A 76 -7.88 19.54 13.76
#